data_AF-A0A2D6MEX3-F1
#
_entry.id   AF-A0A2D6MEX3-F1
#
_cell.length_a   1.000
_cell.length_b   1.000
_cell.length_c   1.000
_cell.angle_alpha   90.00
_cell.angle_beta   90.00
_cell.angle_gamma   90.00
#
_symmetry.space_group_name_H-M   'P 1'
#
loop_
_entity.id
_entity.type
_entity.pdbx_description
1 polymer ?
#
loop_
_entity_poly.entity_id
_entity_poly.type
_entity_poly.pdbx_seq_one_letter_code
_entity_poly.pdbx_strand_id
1 'polypeptide(L)'
;MKLKLKGTEVASGTDTAGASNVGSATLVRVTNSGSTARLVTLEESDGTDIGTFTLSGGATEYVDKAATDKIFAAHAEVKLVSVAFYS
;
A
#
# COMPACT_ATOMS: atom_id res chain seq x y z
N MET A 1 -4.43 -20.80 -0.33
CA MET A 1 -3.64 -19.89 -1.20
C MET A 1 -2.33 -19.56 -0.50
N LYS A 2 -1.18 -19.59 -1.20
CA LYS A 2 0.14 -19.24 -0.62
C LYS A 2 0.54 -17.84 -1.06
N LEU A 3 1.06 -17.03 -0.14
CA LEU A 3 1.57 -15.68 -0.43
C LEU A 3 3.02 -15.76 -0.95
N LYS A 4 3.30 -15.06 -2.04
CA LYS A 4 4.63 -14.92 -2.63
C LYS A 4 5.17 -13.51 -2.34
N LEU A 5 6.30 -13.41 -1.66
CA LEU A 5 6.99 -12.12 -1.49
C LEU A 5 7.72 -11.73 -2.77
N LYS A 6 7.55 -10.48 -3.19
CA LYS A 6 8.17 -9.88 -4.39
C LYS A 6 9.03 -8.67 -4.09
N GLY A 7 9.05 -8.20 -2.85
CA GLY A 7 9.94 -7.16 -2.37
C GLY A 7 10.05 -7.14 -0.85
N THR A 8 10.74 -6.12 -0.36
CA THR A 8 10.91 -5.85 1.08
C THR A 8 9.74 -5.01 1.58
N GLU A 9 9.34 -5.22 2.83
CA GLU A 9 8.34 -4.37 3.50
C GLU A 9 8.94 -3.00 3.82
N VAL A 10 8.19 -1.94 3.51
CA VAL A 10 8.61 -0.55 3.75
C VAL A 10 7.48 0.23 4.41
N ALA A 11 7.83 1.24 5.21
CA ALA A 11 6.85 2.20 5.71
C ALA A 11 6.28 3.01 4.54
N SER A 12 4.96 3.25 4.55
CA SER A 12 4.31 4.11 3.58
C SER A 12 4.75 5.56 3.77
N GLY A 13 4.90 6.29 2.66
CA GLY A 13 4.95 7.74 2.69
C GLY A 13 3.63 8.32 3.23
N THR A 14 3.69 9.58 3.68
CA THR A 14 2.57 10.25 4.36
C THR A 14 1.79 11.25 3.50
N ASP A 15 2.22 11.45 2.27
CA ASP A 15 1.65 12.37 1.29
C ASP A 15 2.02 11.91 -0.14
N THR A 16 1.47 12.60 -1.14
CA THR A 16 1.75 12.38 -2.57
C THR A 16 3.24 12.46 -2.92
N ALA A 17 4.02 13.30 -2.24
CA ALA A 17 5.46 13.43 -2.49
C ALA A 17 6.23 12.19 -2.01
N GLY A 18 5.76 11.54 -0.95
CA GLY A 18 6.29 10.27 -0.43
C GLY A 18 5.61 9.01 -0.98
N ALA A 19 4.62 9.13 -1.87
CA ALA A 19 3.89 7.99 -2.39
C ALA A 19 4.78 7.04 -3.21
N SER A 20 4.55 5.73 -3.10
CA SER A 20 5.41 4.70 -3.70
C SER A 20 4.63 3.74 -4.59
N ASN A 21 5.20 3.37 -5.73
CA ASN A 21 4.70 2.28 -6.57
C ASN A 21 5.14 0.87 -6.09
N VAL A 22 5.88 0.81 -4.97
CA VAL A 22 6.33 -0.41 -4.28
C VAL A 22 7.13 -1.33 -5.23
N GLY A 23 8.03 -0.75 -6.03
CA GLY A 23 8.82 -1.49 -7.00
C GLY A 23 7.99 -2.01 -8.18
N SER A 24 7.07 -1.18 -8.67
CA SER A 24 6.14 -1.50 -9.76
C SER A 24 5.27 -2.74 -9.49
N ALA A 25 4.88 -2.95 -8.24
CA ALA A 25 3.99 -4.04 -7.83
C ALA A 25 2.60 -3.87 -8.46
N THR A 26 1.98 -4.98 -8.87
CA THR A 26 0.55 -4.99 -9.27
C THR A 26 -0.36 -5.44 -8.14
N LEU A 27 0.19 -6.10 -7.12
CA LEU A 27 -0.51 -6.43 -5.88
C LEU A 27 0.36 -6.04 -4.69
N VAL A 28 -0.19 -5.23 -3.80
CA VAL A 28 0.49 -4.74 -2.59
C VAL A 28 -0.25 -5.23 -1.36
N ARG A 29 0.44 -5.89 -0.44
CA ARG A 29 -0.08 -6.10 0.91
C ARG A 29 0.13 -4.83 1.71
N VAL A 30 -0.95 -4.30 2.27
CA VAL A 30 -0.99 -3.08 3.06
C VAL A 30 -1.36 -3.46 4.50
N THR A 31 -0.45 -3.31 5.45
CA THR A 31 -0.68 -3.65 6.87
C THR A 31 -0.54 -2.40 7.72
N ASN A 32 -1.50 -2.13 8.59
CA ASN A 32 -1.37 -1.09 9.62
C ASN A 32 -0.86 -1.73 10.92
N SER A 33 0.41 -1.51 11.26
CA SER A 33 1.00 -2.07 12.49
C SER A 33 0.66 -1.29 13.76
N GLY A 34 0.00 -0.13 13.63
CA GLY A 34 -0.47 0.67 14.75
C GLY A 34 -1.83 0.21 15.28
N SER A 35 -2.39 0.96 16.24
CA SER A 35 -3.71 0.71 16.82
C SER A 35 -4.80 1.68 16.33
N THR A 36 -4.41 2.83 15.75
CA THR A 36 -5.33 3.82 15.19
C THR A 36 -5.69 3.48 13.74
N ALA A 37 -6.95 3.69 13.35
CA ALA A 37 -7.35 3.59 11.96
C ALA A 37 -6.68 4.67 11.09
N ARG A 38 -6.17 4.31 9.91
CA ARG A 38 -5.43 5.21 9.02
C ARG A 38 -6.07 5.24 7.64
N LEU A 39 -6.17 6.43 7.05
CA LEU A 39 -6.54 6.58 5.64
C LEU A 39 -5.38 6.09 4.77
N VAL A 40 -5.66 5.25 3.79
CA VAL A 40 -4.75 4.81 2.74
C VAL A 40 -5.28 5.36 1.42
N THR A 41 -4.39 5.94 0.62
CA THR A 41 -4.71 6.54 -0.68
C THR A 41 -3.97 5.80 -1.77
N LEU A 42 -4.68 5.49 -2.85
CA LEU A 42 -4.12 5.07 -4.12
C LEU A 42 -4.24 6.25 -5.09
N GLU A 43 -3.14 6.62 -5.71
CA GLU A 43 -3.07 7.71 -6.68
C GLU A 43 -2.38 7.25 -7.97
N GLU A 44 -2.72 7.91 -9.07
CA GLU A 44 -2.01 7.78 -10.35
C GLU A 44 -0.56 8.28 -10.21
N SER A 45 0.26 8.01 -11.24
CA SER A 45 1.66 8.42 -11.23
C SER A 45 1.87 9.94 -11.11
N ASP A 46 0.89 10.74 -11.55
CA ASP A 46 0.90 12.20 -11.50
C ASP A 46 0.38 12.79 -10.17
N GLY A 47 -0.07 11.95 -9.25
CA GLY A 47 -0.63 12.37 -7.96
C GLY A 47 -2.14 12.60 -7.96
N THR A 48 -2.85 12.26 -9.04
CA THR A 48 -4.32 12.27 -9.05
C THR A 48 -4.84 11.09 -8.23
N ASP A 49 -5.62 11.36 -7.18
CA ASP A 49 -6.21 10.32 -6.35
C ASP A 49 -7.18 9.44 -7.17
N ILE A 50 -6.93 8.12 -7.18
CA ILE A 50 -7.85 7.11 -7.72
C ILE A 50 -8.93 6.81 -6.68
N GLY A 51 -8.52 6.73 -5.41
CA GLY A 51 -9.45 6.50 -4.30
C GLY A 51 -8.75 6.26 -2.97
N THR A 52 -9.56 6.14 -1.92
CA THR A 52 -9.08 5.98 -0.55
C THR A 52 -9.89 4.95 0.21
N PHE A 53 -9.27 4.33 1.22
CA PHE A 53 -9.98 3.52 2.20
C PHE A 53 -9.37 3.68 3.60
N THR A 54 -10.16 3.41 4.62
CA THR A 54 -9.70 3.41 6.01
C THR A 54 -9.24 2.01 6.41
N LEU A 55 -7.98 1.87 6.84
CA LEU A 55 -7.41 0.64 7.35
C LEU A 55 -7.33 0.68 8.89
N SER A 56 -8.10 -0.18 9.55
CA SER A 56 -8.11 -0.30 11.02
C SER A 56 -6.72 -0.69 11.56
N GLY A 57 -6.44 -0.34 12.82
CA GLY A 57 -5.21 -0.77 13.49
C GLY A 57 -5.10 -2.29 13.54
N GLY A 58 -3.92 -2.83 13.26
CA GLY A 58 -3.64 -4.27 13.18
C GLY A 58 -4.21 -4.97 11.95
N ALA A 59 -4.99 -4.30 11.11
CA ALA A 59 -5.59 -4.89 9.92
C ALA A 59 -4.60 -4.98 8.74
N THR A 60 -4.91 -5.87 7.81
CA THR A 60 -4.17 -6.06 6.56
C THR A 60 -5.14 -6.21 5.40
N GLU A 61 -4.88 -5.47 4.32
CA GLU A 61 -5.60 -5.57 3.07
C GLU A 61 -4.63 -5.81 1.90
N TYR A 62 -5.17 -6.23 0.76
CA TYR A 62 -4.42 -6.43 -0.47
C TYR A 62 -4.99 -5.53 -1.56
N VAL A 63 -4.16 -4.61 -2.05
CA VAL A 63 -4.55 -3.62 -3.06
C VAL A 63 -4.00 -4.05 -4.41
N ASP A 64 -4.90 -4.37 -5.34
CA ASP A 64 -4.59 -4.50 -6.76
C ASP A 64 -4.48 -3.09 -7.36
N LYS A 65 -3.45 -2.86 -8.18
CA LYS A 65 -3.18 -1.55 -8.78
C LYS A 65 -2.40 -1.70 -10.09
N ALA A 66 -2.38 -0.66 -10.92
CA ALA A 66 -1.45 -0.63 -12.04
C ALA A 66 0.00 -0.49 -11.53
N ALA A 67 0.96 -0.91 -12.36
CA ALA A 67 2.38 -0.89 -11.99
C ALA A 67 2.92 0.53 -11.73
N THR A 68 2.29 1.54 -12.33
CA THR A 68 2.65 2.97 -12.20
C THR A 68 2.00 3.66 -11.01
N ASP A 69 0.84 3.18 -10.56
CA ASP A 69 0.09 3.81 -9.47
C ASP A 69 0.88 3.75 -8.17
N LYS A 70 0.67 4.76 -7.33
CA LYS A 70 1.40 4.94 -6.07
C LYS A 70 0.45 4.87 -4.89
N ILE A 71 0.97 4.39 -3.76
CA ILE A 71 0.25 4.34 -2.49
C ILE A 71 0.94 5.24 -1.48
N PHE A 72 0.17 6.01 -0.73
CA PHE A 72 0.57 6.65 0.52
C PHE A 72 -0.51 6.45 1.58
N ALA A 73 -0.23 6.81 2.83
CA ALA A 73 -1.16 6.66 3.94
C ALA A 73 -1.01 7.78 4.95
N ALA A 74 -2.01 8.02 5.79
CA ALA A 74 -1.97 9.07 6.80
C ALA A 74 -0.85 8.91 7.86
N HIS A 75 -0.15 7.77 7.91
CA HIS A 75 0.93 7.53 8.87
C HIS A 75 1.87 6.38 8.44
N ALA A 76 3.15 6.48 8.81
CA ALA A 76 4.21 5.51 8.49
C ALA A 76 4.08 4.15 9.21
N GLU A 77 3.12 4.00 10.13
CA GLU A 77 2.72 2.70 10.70
C GLU A 77 2.03 1.81 9.68
N VAL A 78 1.52 2.38 8.58
CA VAL A 78 1.08 1.61 7.43
C VAL A 78 2.32 1.15 6.66
N LYS A 79 2.44 -0.16 6.47
CA LYS A 79 3.55 -0.81 5.79
C LYS A 79 3.06 -1.45 4.51
N LEU A 80 3.89 -1.34 3.48
CA LEU A 80 3.62 -1.80 2.12
C LEU A 80 4.62 -2.88 1.74
N VAL A 81 4.16 -3.95 1.10
CA VAL A 81 5.06 -4.94 0.48
C VAL A 81 4.49 -5.48 -0.82
N SER A 82 5.35 -5.58 -1.83
CA SER A 82 5.03 -6.21 -3.12
C SER A 82 4.83 -7.71 -2.94
N VAL A 83 3.70 -8.24 -3.40
CA VAL A 83 3.34 -9.65 -3.26
C VAL A 83 2.66 -10.19 -4.52
N ALA A 84 2.45 -11.52 -4.55
CA ALA A 84 1.54 -12.19 -5.47
C ALA A 84 0.91 -13.40 -4.77
N PHE A 85 -0.18 -13.93 -5.31
CA PHE A 85 -0.71 -15.23 -4.88
C PHE A 85 -0.23 -16.33 -5.85
N TYR A 86 0.18 -17.47 -5.29
CA TYR A 86 0.41 -18.66 -6.11
C TYR A 86 -0.93 -19.26 -6.55
N SER A 87 -1.02 -19.63 -7.84
CA SER A 87 -2.07 -20.50 -8.38
C SER A 87 -2.03 -21.89 -7.76
#